data_AF-A0A3D5BXR1-F1
#
_entry.id   AF-A0A3D5BXR1-F1
#
_cell.length_a   1.000
_cell.length_b   1.000
_cell.length_c   1.000
_cell.angle_alpha   90.00
_cell.angle_beta   90.00
_cell.angle_gamma   90.00
#
_symmetry.space_group_name_H-M   'P 1'
#
loop_
_entity.id
_entity.type
_entity.pdbx_description
1 polymer ?
#
loop_
_entity_poly.entity_id
_entity_poly.type
_entity_poly.pdbx_seq_one_letter_code
_entity_poly.pdbx_strand_id
1 'polypeptide(L)'
;MHIKNKNQIYLLAINVALVFFLIFFSNIGMLPFGKGDFAFFAFLTFLVALFRPSWGFLFFFGTMVLENINLAPTDFGIAVRPYQLLGGLTILSLTARFFTRRLSFSLIKFTIFDWAAILLGMGSLLSIANAPMKEASLKQVIIMISYIVLYFLVRNFLQTKEDLKKVLPFFLSSSIVVVFYAIWQNIQFLQGGNHFEVMPGRPNATFTEPDWLGIYLSLLLALVYSLIFYFYKKKDDSLEDSQISNFKFPIIKTELFLFLVMVYIALIITVARSAWLGAFFVTFIFLFAAFTQLKVNYGFWQWKETFKLKMKIALAFILSLVVVYAFQLTNFQLINRIQSTGSGQQRITVSCVEEKLLESKEWDDKSLQEAGCRHINLEEIEKEKMAGNFIQEVYRKDPNINIRSEIYAKSWEIIKNHPFLGIGWGSVSSFLGKDAQGNGLNASNIFLEVWLGAGMLGLAAFVFLLFGALRNGIYFFAKQDRFFGMFILLGLVAVIVPNLFNSGIFLGFLWVFLGLAFIKK
;
A
#
# COMPACT_ATOMS: atom_id res chain seq x y z
N MET A 1 14.08 8.11 -34.58
CA MET A 1 14.37 7.68 -33.19
C MET A 1 14.41 6.16 -33.14
N HIS A 2 15.60 5.54 -33.26
CA HIS A 2 15.73 4.06 -33.27
C HIS A 2 15.50 3.49 -31.87
N ILE A 3 14.31 2.92 -31.66
CA ILE A 3 13.98 2.07 -30.51
C ILE A 3 14.85 0.80 -30.62
N LYS A 4 15.92 0.73 -29.81
CA LYS A 4 16.94 -0.34 -29.89
C LYS A 4 16.48 -1.68 -29.28
N ASN A 5 15.29 -1.76 -28.64
CA ASN A 5 14.85 -2.99 -27.98
C ASN A 5 13.32 -3.20 -28.03
N LYS A 6 12.80 -3.70 -29.17
CA LYS A 6 11.36 -3.94 -29.39
C LYS A 6 10.74 -4.87 -28.34
N ASN A 7 11.49 -5.88 -27.88
CA ASN A 7 11.01 -6.87 -26.91
C ASN A 7 10.60 -6.24 -25.56
N GLN A 8 11.32 -5.22 -25.11
CA GLN A 8 11.00 -4.54 -23.86
C GLN A 8 9.64 -3.83 -23.95
N ILE A 9 9.36 -3.15 -25.06
CA ILE A 9 8.07 -2.46 -25.28
C ILE A 9 6.93 -3.47 -25.32
N TYR A 10 7.12 -4.59 -26.03
CA TYR A 10 6.09 -5.64 -26.07
C TYR A 10 5.80 -6.21 -24.67
N LEU A 11 6.83 -6.50 -23.87
CA LEU A 11 6.62 -6.99 -22.51
C LEU A 11 5.90 -5.97 -21.61
N LEU A 12 6.20 -4.68 -21.76
CA LEU A 12 5.52 -3.63 -21.01
C LEU A 12 4.05 -3.47 -21.45
N ALA A 13 3.78 -3.51 -22.76
CA ALA A 13 2.43 -3.48 -23.29
C ALA A 13 1.61 -4.70 -22.82
N ILE A 14 2.23 -5.89 -22.82
CA ILE A 14 1.64 -7.12 -22.27
C ILE A 14 1.36 -6.95 -20.78
N ASN A 15 2.25 -6.33 -20.01
CA ASN A 15 2.02 -6.09 -18.59
C ASN A 15 0.82 -5.17 -18.35
N VAL A 16 0.74 -4.05 -19.09
CA VAL A 16 -0.42 -3.14 -19.00
C VAL A 16 -1.71 -3.87 -19.36
N ALA A 17 -1.71 -4.62 -20.46
CA ALA A 17 -2.85 -5.42 -20.87
C ALA A 17 -3.22 -6.48 -19.80
N LEU A 18 -2.24 -7.18 -19.25
CA LEU A 18 -2.43 -8.17 -18.18
C LEU A 18 -3.10 -7.55 -16.96
N VAL A 19 -2.58 -6.42 -16.46
CA VAL A 19 -3.17 -5.74 -15.30
C VAL A 19 -4.59 -5.25 -15.60
N PHE A 20 -4.79 -4.63 -16.76
CA PHE A 20 -6.12 -4.17 -17.18
C PHE A 20 -7.13 -5.32 -17.28
N PHE A 21 -6.79 -6.40 -17.98
CA PHE A 21 -7.71 -7.53 -18.17
C PHE A 21 -7.96 -8.32 -16.89
N LEU A 22 -6.99 -8.43 -15.98
CA LEU A 22 -7.23 -9.05 -14.68
C LEU A 22 -8.25 -8.25 -13.87
N ILE A 23 -8.16 -6.91 -13.86
CA ILE A 23 -9.16 -6.05 -13.22
C ILE A 23 -10.51 -6.21 -13.90
N PHE A 24 -10.54 -6.13 -15.23
CA PHE A 24 -11.78 -6.26 -16.01
C PHE A 24 -12.48 -7.60 -15.76
N PHE A 25 -11.75 -8.72 -15.88
CA PHE A 25 -12.29 -10.08 -15.64
C PHE A 25 -12.74 -10.30 -14.20
N SER A 26 -12.07 -9.68 -13.23
CA SER A 26 -12.52 -9.67 -11.84
C SER A 26 -13.87 -8.96 -11.69
N ASN A 27 -14.05 -7.80 -12.34
CA ASN A 27 -15.28 -7.01 -12.22
C ASN A 27 -16.48 -7.65 -12.90
N ILE A 28 -16.28 -8.36 -14.02
CA ILE A 28 -17.38 -9.05 -14.72
C ILE A 28 -17.65 -10.46 -14.18
N GLY A 29 -16.96 -10.89 -13.11
CA GLY A 29 -17.17 -12.20 -12.48
C GLY A 29 -16.59 -13.39 -13.25
N MET A 30 -15.66 -13.16 -14.19
CA MET A 30 -14.92 -14.24 -14.85
C MET A 30 -13.76 -14.80 -14.00
N LEU A 31 -13.33 -14.05 -12.98
CA LEU A 31 -12.40 -14.52 -11.96
C LEU A 31 -13.13 -14.74 -10.63
N PRO A 32 -12.75 -15.78 -9.85
CA PRO A 32 -11.64 -16.70 -10.09
C PRO A 32 -11.88 -17.72 -11.21
N PHE A 33 -10.80 -18.30 -11.72
CA PHE A 33 -10.89 -19.31 -12.78
C PHE A 33 -11.53 -20.62 -12.31
N GLY A 34 -12.14 -21.36 -13.25
CA GLY A 34 -12.46 -22.77 -13.03
C GLY A 34 -11.21 -23.65 -12.90
N LYS A 35 -11.34 -24.87 -12.35
CA LYS A 35 -10.19 -25.77 -12.11
C LYS A 35 -9.36 -26.05 -13.36
N GLY A 36 -10.02 -26.29 -14.49
CA GLY A 36 -9.37 -26.55 -15.78
C GLY A 36 -8.61 -25.32 -16.31
N ASP A 37 -9.26 -24.16 -16.34
CA ASP A 37 -8.66 -22.91 -16.82
C ASP A 37 -7.49 -22.48 -15.92
N PHE A 38 -7.65 -22.58 -14.60
CA PHE A 38 -6.57 -22.29 -13.65
C PHE A 38 -5.35 -23.18 -13.90
N ALA A 39 -5.55 -24.49 -14.05
CA ALA A 39 -4.46 -25.42 -14.33
C ALA A 39 -3.80 -25.14 -15.69
N PHE A 40 -4.58 -24.85 -16.72
CA PHE A 40 -4.09 -24.50 -18.04
C PHE A 40 -3.22 -23.22 -18.02
N PHE A 41 -3.74 -22.13 -17.44
CA PHE A 41 -3.00 -20.86 -17.36
C PHE A 41 -1.80 -20.94 -16.42
N ALA A 42 -1.90 -21.69 -15.31
CA ALA A 42 -0.77 -21.92 -14.42
C ALA A 42 0.34 -22.71 -15.14
N PHE A 43 -0.02 -23.77 -15.88
CA PHE A 43 0.94 -24.56 -16.66
C PHE A 43 1.60 -23.73 -17.77
N LEU A 44 0.81 -22.96 -18.52
CA LEU A 44 1.35 -22.08 -19.57
C LEU A 44 2.29 -21.03 -18.99
N THR A 45 1.90 -20.41 -17.87
CA THR A 45 2.72 -19.43 -17.16
C THR A 45 4.02 -20.07 -16.64
N PHE A 46 3.95 -21.31 -16.14
CA PHE A 46 5.12 -22.08 -15.73
C PHE A 46 6.07 -22.33 -16.91
N LEU A 47 5.56 -22.74 -18.08
CA LEU A 47 6.40 -22.94 -19.27
C LEU A 47 7.10 -21.65 -19.70
N VAL A 48 6.40 -20.50 -19.68
CA VAL A 48 6.99 -19.18 -19.96
C VAL A 48 8.08 -18.84 -18.93
N ALA A 49 7.80 -19.06 -17.65
CA ALA A 49 8.76 -18.83 -16.57
C ALA A 49 9.95 -19.80 -16.63
N LEU A 50 9.78 -21.03 -17.14
CA LEU A 50 10.84 -22.01 -17.32
C LEU A 50 11.74 -21.65 -18.50
N PHE A 51 11.15 -21.17 -19.59
CA PHE A 51 11.89 -20.67 -20.76
C PHE A 51 12.70 -19.41 -20.43
N ARG A 52 12.07 -18.42 -19.79
CA ARG A 52 12.67 -17.13 -19.42
C ARG A 52 12.20 -16.70 -18.02
N PRO A 53 12.88 -17.12 -16.94
CA PRO A 53 12.48 -16.77 -15.56
C PRO A 53 12.40 -15.26 -15.32
N SER A 54 13.25 -14.47 -15.98
CA SER A 54 13.21 -13.01 -15.88
C SER A 54 11.89 -12.41 -16.38
N TRP A 55 11.20 -13.02 -17.35
CA TRP A 55 9.89 -12.54 -17.79
C TRP A 55 8.82 -12.82 -16.74
N GLY A 56 8.82 -14.04 -16.18
CA GLY A 56 7.97 -14.37 -15.04
C GLY A 56 8.16 -13.40 -13.87
N PHE A 57 9.42 -13.07 -13.55
CA PHE A 57 9.74 -12.08 -12.52
C PHE A 57 9.24 -10.67 -12.84
N LEU A 58 9.35 -10.21 -14.10
CA LEU A 58 8.85 -8.89 -14.50
C LEU A 58 7.32 -8.79 -14.37
N PHE A 59 6.58 -9.82 -14.78
CA PHE A 59 5.12 -9.87 -14.61
C PHE A 59 4.72 -10.04 -13.15
N PHE A 60 5.46 -10.82 -12.36
CA PHE A 60 5.30 -10.85 -10.90
C PHE A 60 5.37 -9.43 -10.33
N PHE A 61 6.43 -8.69 -10.65
CA PHE A 61 6.64 -7.34 -10.16
C PHE A 61 5.56 -6.36 -10.63
N GLY A 62 5.12 -6.48 -11.89
CA GLY A 62 4.06 -5.67 -12.46
C GLY A 62 2.67 -5.97 -11.87
N THR A 63 2.40 -7.20 -11.43
CA THR A 63 1.09 -7.59 -10.87
C THR A 63 1.00 -7.45 -9.35
N MET A 64 2.04 -6.95 -8.68
CA MET A 64 2.06 -6.75 -7.22
C MET A 64 0.97 -5.83 -6.69
N VAL A 65 0.41 -4.98 -7.55
CA VAL A 65 -0.62 -4.01 -7.18
C VAL A 65 -2.02 -4.66 -7.08
N LEU A 66 -2.15 -5.91 -7.52
CA LEU A 66 -3.41 -6.66 -7.60
C LEU A 66 -3.65 -7.52 -6.35
N GLU A 67 -4.08 -6.89 -5.26
CA GLU A 67 -4.22 -7.52 -3.94
C GLU A 67 -5.59 -8.19 -3.70
N ASN A 68 -6.65 -7.71 -4.33
CA ASN A 68 -8.02 -8.20 -4.16
C ASN A 68 -8.51 -9.08 -5.33
N ILE A 69 -7.62 -9.41 -6.27
CA ILE A 69 -7.95 -10.29 -7.39
C ILE A 69 -7.54 -11.71 -7.01
N ASN A 70 -8.51 -12.63 -7.01
CA ASN A 70 -8.25 -14.05 -6.80
C ASN A 70 -8.23 -14.80 -8.14
N LEU A 71 -7.18 -15.58 -8.40
CA LEU A 71 -7.10 -16.43 -9.57
C LEU A 71 -7.53 -17.88 -9.30
N ALA A 72 -7.38 -18.35 -8.06
CA ALA A 72 -7.63 -19.75 -7.72
C ALA A 72 -9.13 -20.05 -7.57
N PRO A 73 -9.58 -21.24 -8.04
CA PRO A 73 -10.96 -21.67 -7.89
C PRO A 73 -11.45 -21.56 -6.44
N THR A 74 -12.68 -21.11 -6.25
CA THR A 74 -13.32 -20.97 -4.92
C THR A 74 -13.31 -22.28 -4.13
N ASP A 75 -13.48 -23.42 -4.81
CA ASP A 75 -13.43 -24.77 -4.24
C ASP A 75 -12.11 -25.10 -3.52
N PHE A 76 -11.01 -24.43 -3.84
CA PHE A 76 -9.73 -24.68 -3.17
C PHE A 76 -9.67 -24.07 -1.77
N GLY A 77 -10.61 -23.20 -1.40
CA GLY A 77 -10.64 -22.55 -0.09
C GLY A 77 -9.46 -21.63 0.19
N ILE A 78 -8.67 -21.29 -0.84
CA ILE A 78 -7.52 -20.40 -0.77
C ILE A 78 -7.64 -19.33 -1.84
N ALA A 79 -7.26 -18.10 -1.50
CA ALA A 79 -7.11 -17.02 -2.47
C ALA A 79 -5.66 -17.00 -2.96
N VAL A 80 -5.46 -17.07 -4.28
CA VAL A 80 -4.14 -16.94 -4.91
C VAL A 80 -4.13 -15.68 -5.75
N ARG A 81 -3.40 -14.67 -5.29
CA ARG A 81 -3.26 -13.38 -5.97
C ARG A 81 -2.37 -13.53 -7.22
N PRO A 82 -2.53 -12.69 -8.26
CA PRO A 82 -1.72 -12.76 -9.48
C PRO A 82 -0.21 -12.78 -9.24
N TYR A 83 0.29 -11.92 -8.36
CA TYR A 83 1.71 -11.88 -8.02
C TYR A 83 2.16 -13.11 -7.21
N GLN A 84 1.29 -13.72 -6.41
CA GLN A 84 1.62 -14.97 -5.70
C GLN A 84 1.76 -16.13 -6.69
N LEU A 85 0.85 -16.24 -7.67
CA LEU A 85 0.94 -17.25 -8.72
C LEU A 85 2.20 -17.06 -9.57
N LEU A 86 2.40 -15.85 -10.11
CA LEU A 86 3.56 -15.54 -10.96
C LEU A 86 4.88 -15.69 -10.21
N GLY A 87 4.94 -15.24 -8.95
CA GLY A 87 6.10 -15.41 -8.08
C GLY A 87 6.37 -16.88 -7.78
N GLY A 88 5.36 -17.64 -7.36
CA GLY A 88 5.48 -19.07 -7.05
C GLY A 88 5.92 -19.91 -8.25
N LEU A 89 5.34 -19.67 -9.43
CA LEU A 89 5.74 -20.35 -10.66
C LEU A 89 7.14 -19.94 -11.14
N THR A 90 7.54 -18.69 -10.91
CA THR A 90 8.93 -18.26 -11.17
C THR A 90 9.90 -18.98 -10.23
N ILE A 91 9.56 -19.15 -8.95
CA ILE A 91 10.38 -19.90 -8.01
C ILE A 91 10.48 -21.36 -8.42
N LEU A 92 9.36 -21.99 -8.79
CA LEU A 92 9.35 -23.37 -9.29
C LEU A 92 10.24 -23.53 -10.53
N SER A 93 10.20 -22.55 -11.43
CA SER A 93 11.03 -22.55 -12.64
C SER A 93 12.52 -22.40 -12.31
N LEU A 94 12.87 -21.55 -11.34
CA LEU A 94 14.24 -21.44 -10.85
C LEU A 94 14.73 -22.74 -10.21
N THR A 95 13.90 -23.37 -9.38
CA THR A 95 14.22 -24.66 -8.75
C THR A 95 14.46 -25.74 -9.81
N ALA A 96 13.60 -25.85 -10.83
CA ALA A 96 13.79 -26.78 -11.93
C ALA A 96 15.09 -26.50 -12.72
N ARG A 97 15.41 -25.23 -12.98
CA ARG A 97 16.65 -24.82 -13.66
C ARG A 97 17.89 -25.07 -12.81
N PHE A 98 17.79 -24.92 -11.49
CA PHE A 98 18.86 -25.24 -10.55
C PHE A 98 19.19 -26.73 -10.58
N PHE A 99 18.20 -27.61 -10.43
CA PHE A 99 18.41 -29.07 -10.47
C PHE A 99 18.88 -29.58 -11.83
N THR A 100 18.45 -28.94 -12.92
CA THR A 100 18.95 -29.26 -14.27
C THR A 100 20.29 -28.60 -14.61
N ARG A 101 20.91 -27.87 -13.67
CA ARG A 101 22.18 -27.14 -13.85
C ARG A 101 22.15 -26.14 -15.03
N ARG A 102 20.96 -25.59 -15.33
CA ARG A 102 20.71 -24.59 -16.38
C ARG A 102 20.49 -23.17 -15.83
N LEU A 103 20.80 -22.94 -14.55
CA LEU A 103 20.69 -21.63 -13.93
C LEU A 103 21.72 -20.68 -14.55
N SER A 104 21.25 -19.58 -15.13
CA SER A 104 22.07 -18.64 -15.91
C SER A 104 22.59 -17.44 -15.11
N PHE A 105 22.36 -17.40 -13.79
CA PHE A 105 22.76 -16.30 -12.91
C PHE A 105 23.14 -16.84 -11.53
N SER A 106 23.87 -16.05 -10.75
CA SER A 106 24.27 -16.43 -9.39
C SER A 106 23.13 -16.20 -8.39
N LEU A 107 22.92 -17.16 -7.49
CA LEU A 107 22.01 -17.01 -6.37
C LEU A 107 22.48 -15.90 -5.42
N ILE A 108 21.54 -15.35 -4.65
CA ILE A 108 21.84 -14.31 -3.67
C ILE A 108 22.87 -14.79 -2.62
N LYS A 109 23.78 -13.87 -2.27
CA LYS A 109 24.56 -13.96 -1.02
C LYS A 109 23.81 -13.32 0.14
N PHE A 110 23.43 -14.14 1.11
CA PHE A 110 22.72 -13.72 2.34
C PHE A 110 23.43 -12.58 3.06
N THR A 111 22.64 -11.69 3.63
CA THR A 111 23.03 -10.62 4.54
C THR A 111 22.44 -10.87 5.92
N ILE A 112 22.91 -10.14 6.92
CA ILE A 112 22.36 -10.25 8.28
C ILE A 112 20.86 -9.92 8.34
N PHE A 113 20.36 -9.08 7.44
CA PHE A 113 18.94 -8.72 7.39
C PHE A 113 18.08 -9.82 6.75
N ASP A 114 18.64 -10.61 5.82
CA ASP A 114 17.92 -11.76 5.25
C ASP A 114 17.62 -12.81 6.34
N TRP A 115 18.52 -12.97 7.32
CA TRP A 115 18.27 -13.81 8.50
C TRP A 115 17.12 -13.32 9.36
N ALA A 116 16.89 -12.01 9.45
CA ALA A 116 15.75 -11.48 10.19
C ALA A 116 14.41 -11.80 9.51
N ALA A 117 14.34 -11.79 8.17
CA ALA A 117 13.15 -12.28 7.47
C ALA A 117 12.87 -13.76 7.78
N ILE A 118 13.91 -14.60 7.85
CA ILE A 118 13.79 -16.01 8.26
C ILE A 118 13.34 -16.14 9.71
N LEU A 119 13.95 -15.40 10.64
CA LEU A 119 13.60 -15.43 12.07
C LEU A 119 12.15 -14.98 12.30
N LEU A 120 11.64 -14.05 11.52
CA LEU A 120 10.23 -13.67 11.56
C LEU A 120 9.31 -14.83 11.13
N GLY A 121 9.69 -15.57 10.08
CA GLY A 121 9.00 -16.80 9.69
C GLY A 121 9.08 -17.90 10.76
N MET A 122 10.24 -18.06 11.41
CA MET A 122 10.40 -18.99 12.52
C MET A 122 9.55 -18.61 13.73
N GLY A 123 9.53 -17.32 14.12
CA GLY A 123 8.65 -16.83 15.18
C GLY A 123 7.17 -17.05 14.87
N SER A 124 6.79 -16.89 13.59
CA SER A 124 5.44 -17.19 13.12
C SER A 124 5.10 -18.68 13.20
N LEU A 125 6.05 -19.59 12.94
CA LEU A 125 5.82 -21.03 13.11
C LEU A 125 5.72 -21.41 14.59
N LEU A 126 6.57 -20.84 15.44
CA LEU A 126 6.58 -21.12 16.88
C LEU A 126 5.29 -20.63 17.56
N SER A 127 4.69 -19.53 17.09
CA SER A 127 3.46 -18.99 17.67
C SER A 127 2.23 -19.89 17.50
N ILE A 128 2.23 -20.81 16.52
CA ILE A 128 1.16 -21.81 16.34
C ILE A 128 0.97 -22.67 17.59
N ALA A 129 2.06 -22.98 18.31
CA ALA A 129 2.02 -23.81 19.50
C ALA A 129 1.11 -23.20 20.59
N ASN A 130 1.07 -21.87 20.65
CA ASN A 130 0.29 -21.10 21.63
C ASN A 130 -1.00 -20.52 21.04
N ALA A 131 -1.35 -20.86 19.79
CA ALA A 131 -2.52 -20.30 19.13
C ALA A 131 -3.81 -20.98 19.63
N PRO A 132 -4.84 -20.21 20.03
CA PRO A 132 -6.15 -20.79 20.37
C PRO A 132 -6.83 -21.40 19.14
N MET A 133 -6.64 -20.79 17.96
CA MET A 133 -7.16 -21.28 16.68
C MET A 133 -6.03 -21.81 15.80
N LYS A 134 -5.53 -23.01 16.11
CA LYS A 134 -4.35 -23.61 15.43
C LYS A 134 -4.49 -23.71 13.91
N GLU A 135 -5.67 -24.07 13.40
CA GLU A 135 -5.90 -24.20 11.95
C GLU A 135 -5.84 -22.84 11.24
N ALA A 136 -6.54 -21.83 11.76
CA ALA A 136 -6.51 -20.48 11.22
C ALA A 136 -5.09 -19.90 11.28
N SER A 137 -4.38 -20.17 12.38
CA SER A 137 -2.99 -19.75 12.55
C SER A 137 -2.05 -20.40 11.56
N LEU A 138 -2.17 -21.71 11.34
CA LEU A 138 -1.38 -22.42 10.33
C LEU A 138 -1.61 -21.83 8.93
N LYS A 139 -2.87 -21.56 8.54
CA LYS A 139 -3.18 -20.93 7.25
C LYS A 139 -2.50 -19.57 7.10
N GLN A 140 -2.55 -18.72 8.13
CA GLN A 140 -1.92 -17.40 8.10
C GLN A 140 -0.38 -17.46 8.14
N VAL A 141 0.20 -18.45 8.82
CA VAL A 141 1.65 -18.68 8.79
C VAL A 141 2.12 -19.11 7.41
N ILE A 142 1.36 -19.96 6.71
CA ILE A 142 1.66 -20.31 5.31
C ILE A 142 1.64 -19.05 4.44
N ILE A 143 0.65 -18.17 4.63
CA ILE A 143 0.58 -16.89 3.94
C ILE A 143 1.79 -16.02 4.28
N MET A 144 2.19 -15.91 5.55
CA MET A 144 3.39 -15.17 5.98
C MET A 144 4.67 -15.71 5.31
N ILE A 145 4.84 -17.03 5.30
CA ILE A 145 5.99 -17.69 4.65
C ILE A 145 5.98 -17.39 3.15
N SER A 146 4.82 -17.37 2.49
CA SER A 146 4.73 -17.01 1.08
C SER A 146 5.29 -15.61 0.82
N TYR A 147 5.05 -14.63 1.71
CA TYR A 147 5.61 -13.28 1.59
C TYR A 147 7.11 -13.22 1.83
N ILE A 148 7.63 -13.97 2.81
CA ILE A 148 9.08 -14.09 3.03
C ILE A 148 9.75 -14.71 1.79
N VAL A 149 9.12 -15.70 1.18
CA VAL A 149 9.60 -16.32 -0.06
C VAL A 149 9.60 -15.32 -1.22
N LEU A 150 8.57 -14.47 -1.35
CA LEU A 150 8.55 -13.38 -2.33
C LEU A 150 9.65 -12.34 -2.07
N TYR A 151 9.93 -12.00 -0.82
CA TYR A 151 11.10 -11.18 -0.46
C TYR A 151 12.39 -11.79 -1.01
N PHE A 152 12.61 -13.10 -0.83
CA PHE A 152 13.79 -13.78 -1.37
C PHE A 152 13.81 -13.86 -2.89
N LEU A 153 12.64 -13.95 -3.54
CA LEU A 153 12.54 -13.89 -5.00
C LEU A 153 13.05 -12.55 -5.54
N VAL A 154 12.61 -11.44 -4.93
CA VAL A 154 13.06 -10.08 -5.26
C VAL A 154 14.56 -9.96 -5.08
N ARG A 155 15.08 -10.44 -3.95
CA ARG A 155 16.49 -10.44 -3.61
C ARG A 155 17.38 -11.26 -4.56
N ASN A 156 16.84 -12.31 -5.17
CA ASN A 156 17.56 -13.12 -6.16
C ASN A 156 17.67 -12.42 -7.53
N PHE A 157 16.60 -11.75 -7.98
CA PHE A 157 16.59 -11.11 -9.30
C PHE A 157 17.13 -9.67 -9.30
N LEU A 158 17.02 -8.97 -8.18
CA LEU A 158 17.47 -7.58 -8.05
C LEU A 158 18.72 -7.56 -7.18
N GLN A 159 19.87 -7.66 -7.83
CA GLN A 159 21.17 -7.67 -7.14
C GLN A 159 21.93 -6.37 -7.33
N THR A 160 21.70 -5.67 -8.44
CA THR A 160 22.33 -4.39 -8.76
C THR A 160 21.30 -3.30 -9.09
N LYS A 161 21.79 -2.06 -9.21
CA LYS A 161 20.97 -0.92 -9.62
C LYS A 161 20.47 -1.03 -11.06
N GLU A 162 21.23 -1.66 -11.97
CA GLU A 162 20.77 -1.87 -13.34
C GLU A 162 19.55 -2.79 -13.40
N ASP A 163 19.39 -3.70 -12.44
CA ASP A 163 18.21 -4.56 -12.38
C ASP A 163 16.97 -3.76 -11.99
N LEU A 164 17.09 -2.79 -11.09
CA LEU A 164 16.01 -1.88 -10.72
C LEU A 164 15.48 -1.11 -11.94
N LYS A 165 16.37 -0.67 -12.83
CA LYS A 165 16.03 0.02 -14.08
C LYS A 165 15.14 -0.82 -15.01
N LYS A 166 15.17 -2.15 -14.90
CA LYS A 166 14.37 -3.07 -15.73
C LYS A 166 12.96 -3.27 -15.18
N VAL A 167 12.81 -3.32 -13.85
CA VAL A 167 11.53 -3.61 -13.19
C VAL A 167 10.68 -2.38 -12.94
N LEU A 168 11.32 -1.22 -12.73
CA LEU A 168 10.63 0.02 -12.42
C LEU A 168 9.51 0.38 -13.43
N PRO A 169 9.69 0.25 -14.76
CA PRO A 169 8.62 0.54 -15.72
C PRO A 169 7.42 -0.38 -15.58
N PHE A 170 7.62 -1.67 -15.22
CA PHE A 170 6.51 -2.60 -15.01
C PHE A 170 5.65 -2.15 -13.84
N PHE A 171 6.28 -1.84 -12.70
CA PHE A 171 5.55 -1.32 -11.54
C PHE A 171 4.82 -0.02 -11.86
N LEU A 172 5.51 0.98 -12.42
CA LEU A 172 4.89 2.27 -12.77
C LEU A 172 3.72 2.11 -13.76
N SER A 173 3.87 1.26 -14.78
CA SER A 173 2.81 1.03 -15.76
C SER A 173 1.56 0.44 -15.12
N SER A 174 1.73 -0.51 -14.19
CA SER A 174 0.63 -1.07 -13.42
C SER A 174 0.05 -0.06 -12.42
N SER A 175 0.90 0.75 -11.79
CA SER A 175 0.47 1.83 -10.90
C SER A 175 -0.43 2.84 -11.62
N ILE A 176 -0.11 3.19 -12.86
CA ILE A 176 -0.94 4.06 -13.69
C ILE A 176 -2.32 3.43 -13.87
N VAL A 177 -2.41 2.15 -14.27
CA VAL A 177 -3.70 1.45 -14.45
C VAL A 177 -4.52 1.45 -13.15
N VAL A 178 -3.89 1.16 -12.00
CA VAL A 178 -4.59 1.14 -10.70
C VAL A 178 -5.06 2.52 -10.25
N VAL A 179 -4.25 3.57 -10.45
CA VAL A 179 -4.65 4.95 -10.13
C VAL A 179 -5.83 5.40 -11.00
N PHE A 180 -5.80 5.10 -12.30
CA PHE A 180 -6.93 5.36 -13.19
C PHE A 180 -8.17 4.58 -12.76
N TYR A 181 -8.01 3.31 -12.39
CA TYR A 181 -9.12 2.49 -11.92
C TYR A 181 -9.73 3.02 -10.61
N ALA A 182 -8.92 3.51 -9.66
CA ALA A 182 -9.40 4.15 -8.44
C ALA A 182 -10.27 5.39 -8.72
N ILE A 183 -9.84 6.23 -9.67
CA ILE A 183 -10.59 7.43 -10.07
C ILE A 183 -11.88 7.01 -10.80
N TRP A 184 -11.79 6.02 -11.68
CA TRP A 184 -12.94 5.47 -12.39
C TRP A 184 -14.00 4.88 -11.45
N GLN A 185 -13.60 4.13 -10.42
CA GLN A 185 -14.54 3.57 -9.42
C GLN A 185 -15.40 4.67 -8.79
N ASN A 186 -14.78 5.79 -8.42
CA ASN A 186 -15.50 6.89 -7.81
C ASN A 186 -16.39 7.67 -8.80
N ILE A 187 -15.94 7.83 -10.05
CA ILE A 187 -16.80 8.38 -11.12
C ILE A 187 -18.05 7.51 -11.30
N GLN A 188 -17.89 6.18 -11.34
CA GLN A 188 -19.00 5.25 -11.47
C GLN A 188 -19.96 5.33 -10.28
N PHE A 189 -19.43 5.46 -9.06
CA PHE A 189 -20.24 5.63 -7.86
C PHE A 189 -21.13 6.87 -7.95
N LEU A 190 -20.55 8.02 -8.35
CA LEU A 190 -21.27 9.28 -8.50
C LEU A 190 -22.34 9.22 -9.60
N GLN A 191 -22.13 8.42 -10.64
CA GLN A 191 -23.09 8.20 -11.72
C GLN A 191 -24.16 7.14 -11.37
N GLY A 192 -24.12 6.55 -10.17
CA GLY A 192 -25.00 5.44 -9.78
C GLY A 192 -24.76 4.15 -10.58
N GLY A 193 -23.60 4.03 -11.22
CA GLY A 193 -23.18 2.85 -11.97
C GLY A 193 -22.55 1.77 -11.09
N ASN A 194 -22.05 0.70 -11.72
CA ASN A 194 -21.32 -0.34 -11.01
C ASN A 194 -19.93 0.17 -10.59
N HIS A 195 -19.77 0.45 -9.30
CA HIS A 195 -18.58 1.09 -8.74
C HIS A 195 -17.56 0.12 -8.12
N PHE A 196 -17.97 -1.13 -7.84
CA PHE A 196 -17.11 -2.25 -7.38
C PHE A 196 -16.26 -1.96 -6.12
N GLU A 197 -16.56 -0.88 -5.41
CA GLU A 197 -15.85 -0.52 -4.19
C GLU A 197 -16.49 -1.21 -2.99
N VAL A 198 -15.68 -1.50 -1.96
CA VAL A 198 -16.16 -2.13 -0.73
C VAL A 198 -16.86 -1.12 0.19
N MET A 199 -16.43 0.15 0.15
CA MET A 199 -16.99 1.24 0.96
C MET A 199 -17.49 2.36 0.05
N PRO A 200 -18.81 2.60 -0.05
CA PRO A 200 -19.39 3.60 -0.94
C PRO A 200 -18.70 4.96 -0.90
N GLY A 201 -18.31 5.48 -2.07
CA GLY A 201 -17.60 6.75 -2.26
C GLY A 201 -16.14 6.76 -1.84
N ARG A 202 -15.56 5.61 -1.47
CA ARG A 202 -14.14 5.44 -1.11
C ARG A 202 -13.54 4.33 -1.97
N PRO A 203 -12.79 4.67 -3.04
CA PRO A 203 -12.24 3.65 -3.90
C PRO A 203 -11.17 2.84 -3.17
N ASN A 204 -11.24 1.52 -3.29
CA ASN A 204 -10.21 0.57 -2.89
C ASN A 204 -9.41 0.02 -4.08
N ALA A 205 -9.81 0.35 -5.31
CA ALA A 205 -9.23 -0.13 -6.55
C ALA A 205 -9.03 -1.66 -6.50
N THR A 206 -7.79 -2.11 -6.57
CA THR A 206 -7.40 -3.53 -6.52
C THR A 206 -6.97 -4.00 -5.14
N PHE A 207 -7.27 -3.25 -4.09
CA PHE A 207 -7.01 -3.60 -2.68
C PHE A 207 -8.33 -3.95 -1.99
N THR A 208 -8.26 -4.66 -0.88
CA THR A 208 -9.47 -5.07 -0.15
C THR A 208 -10.16 -3.88 0.50
N GLU A 209 -9.40 -2.89 0.95
CA GLU A 209 -9.94 -1.69 1.62
C GLU A 209 -9.29 -0.40 1.10
N PRO A 210 -9.98 0.75 1.17
CA PRO A 210 -9.44 2.05 0.77
C PRO A 210 -8.17 2.43 1.54
N ASP A 211 -8.09 2.00 2.80
CA ASP A 211 -6.92 2.23 3.65
C ASP A 211 -5.68 1.53 3.10
N TRP A 212 -5.81 0.31 2.57
CA TRP A 212 -4.69 -0.43 1.99
C TRP A 212 -4.25 0.15 0.64
N LEU A 213 -5.21 0.61 -0.17
CA LEU A 213 -4.89 1.43 -1.35
C LEU A 213 -4.12 2.68 -0.93
N GLY A 214 -4.51 3.35 0.15
CA GLY A 214 -3.82 4.52 0.69
C GLY A 214 -2.37 4.25 1.12
N ILE A 215 -2.09 3.09 1.75
CA ILE A 215 -0.71 2.67 2.08
C ILE A 215 0.11 2.53 0.79
N TYR A 216 -0.45 1.84 -0.21
CA TYR A 216 0.19 1.66 -1.51
C TYR A 216 0.45 3.01 -2.22
N LEU A 217 -0.53 3.91 -2.25
CA LEU A 217 -0.39 5.23 -2.86
C LEU A 217 0.66 6.09 -2.14
N SER A 218 0.83 5.93 -0.83
CA SER A 218 1.92 6.56 -0.08
C SER A 218 3.29 6.05 -0.54
N LEU A 219 3.42 4.74 -0.81
CA LEU A 219 4.66 4.16 -1.34
C LEU A 219 4.90 4.58 -2.80
N LEU A 220 3.85 4.68 -3.60
CA LEU A 220 3.92 5.21 -4.96
C LEU A 220 4.35 6.67 -4.96
N LEU A 221 3.85 7.48 -4.02
CA LEU A 221 4.27 8.87 -3.83
C LEU A 221 5.78 8.96 -3.52
N ALA A 222 6.28 8.10 -2.62
CA ALA A 222 7.70 8.00 -2.32
C ALA A 222 8.56 7.68 -3.57
N LEU A 223 8.08 6.78 -4.43
CA LEU A 223 8.73 6.47 -5.70
C LEU A 223 8.71 7.66 -6.67
N VAL A 224 7.55 8.28 -6.89
CA VAL A 224 7.39 9.43 -7.79
C VAL A 224 8.27 10.60 -7.34
N TYR A 225 8.30 10.92 -6.04
CA TYR A 225 9.20 11.94 -5.50
C TYR A 225 10.67 11.62 -5.71
N SER A 226 11.07 10.36 -5.52
CA SER A 226 12.44 9.94 -5.79
C SER A 226 12.80 10.15 -7.27
N LEU A 227 11.90 9.78 -8.19
CA LEU A 227 12.09 10.02 -9.63
C LEU A 227 12.16 11.51 -9.99
N ILE A 228 11.28 12.31 -9.40
CA ILE A 228 11.32 13.78 -9.53
C ILE A 228 12.69 14.30 -9.06
N PHE A 229 13.18 13.86 -7.90
CA PHE A 229 14.49 14.27 -7.39
C PHE A 229 15.65 13.86 -8.29
N TYR A 230 15.61 12.64 -8.86
CA TYR A 230 16.61 12.21 -9.84
C TYR A 230 16.65 13.15 -11.05
N PHE A 231 15.50 13.39 -11.69
CA PHE A 231 15.46 14.21 -12.91
C PHE A 231 15.65 15.70 -12.65
N TYR A 232 15.23 16.19 -11.49
CA TYR A 232 15.38 17.59 -11.12
C TYR A 232 16.85 17.97 -10.90
N LYS A 233 17.65 17.03 -10.39
CA LYS A 233 19.09 17.24 -10.15
C LYS A 233 19.96 17.06 -11.39
N LYS A 234 19.47 16.33 -12.40
CA LYS A 234 20.19 16.16 -13.66
C LYS A 234 20.11 17.46 -14.47
N LYS A 235 21.25 18.11 -14.73
CA LYS A 235 21.33 19.28 -15.64
C LYS A 235 20.79 18.88 -17.01
N ASP A 236 20.08 19.80 -17.68
CA ASP A 236 19.44 19.62 -19.00
C ASP A 236 20.42 19.34 -20.16
N ASP A 237 21.73 19.27 -19.89
CA ASP A 237 22.74 19.04 -20.90
C ASP A 237 22.83 17.54 -21.22
N SER A 238 22.29 17.17 -22.39
CA SER A 238 22.25 15.86 -23.06
C SER A 238 21.02 14.96 -22.75
N LEU A 239 20.07 14.99 -23.70
CA LEU A 239 18.93 14.07 -23.81
C LEU A 239 19.36 12.59 -23.83
N GLU A 240 20.58 12.27 -24.25
CA GLU A 240 21.07 10.89 -24.37
C GLU A 240 21.32 10.21 -23.02
N ASP A 241 21.62 10.98 -21.97
CA ASP A 241 22.04 10.43 -20.69
C ASP A 241 20.86 10.28 -19.69
N SER A 242 19.67 10.75 -20.02
CA SER A 242 18.44 10.76 -19.18
C SER A 242 17.84 9.38 -18.80
N GLN A 243 18.60 8.30 -18.92
CA GLN A 243 18.13 6.91 -18.80
C GLN A 243 18.04 6.44 -17.34
N ILE A 244 16.87 6.68 -16.71
CA ILE A 244 16.48 5.98 -15.46
C ILE A 244 16.17 4.52 -15.72
N SER A 245 15.63 4.21 -16.89
CA SER A 245 15.31 2.85 -17.30
C SER A 245 16.08 2.51 -18.57
N ASN A 246 16.30 1.22 -18.83
CA ASN A 246 16.81 0.78 -20.13
C ASN A 246 15.79 1.01 -21.26
N PHE A 247 14.57 1.45 -20.92
CA PHE A 247 13.57 1.86 -21.88
C PHE A 247 13.88 3.29 -22.32
N LYS A 248 14.00 3.47 -23.63
CA LYS A 248 14.14 4.79 -24.27
C LYS A 248 12.81 5.55 -24.30
N PHE A 249 12.06 5.55 -23.20
CA PHE A 249 11.01 6.54 -23.01
C PHE A 249 11.65 7.73 -22.32
N PRO A 250 11.70 8.91 -22.96
CA PRO A 250 12.01 10.12 -22.22
C PRO A 250 10.89 10.30 -21.22
N ILE A 251 11.08 9.89 -19.96
CA ILE A 251 10.16 10.31 -18.90
C ILE A 251 10.35 11.82 -18.81
N ILE A 252 9.42 12.56 -19.41
CA ILE A 252 9.50 14.01 -19.42
C ILE A 252 9.20 14.46 -17.98
N LYS A 253 9.97 15.40 -17.44
CA LYS A 253 9.75 15.97 -16.10
C LYS A 253 8.25 16.29 -15.87
N THR A 254 7.57 16.78 -16.90
CA THR A 254 6.13 17.08 -16.92
C THR A 254 5.22 15.86 -16.70
N GLU A 255 5.52 14.70 -17.29
CA GLU A 255 4.74 13.48 -17.14
C GLU A 255 4.74 12.98 -15.68
N LEU A 256 5.86 13.14 -14.97
CA LEU A 256 5.93 12.80 -13.54
C LEU A 256 5.07 13.72 -12.68
N PHE A 257 4.98 15.00 -13.02
CA PHE A 257 4.08 15.93 -12.31
C PHE A 257 2.61 15.66 -12.66
N LEU A 258 2.29 15.29 -13.90
CA LEU A 258 0.94 14.87 -14.26
C LEU A 258 0.54 13.59 -13.52
N PHE A 259 1.44 12.61 -13.44
CA PHE A 259 1.20 11.41 -12.67
C PHE A 259 1.10 11.70 -11.17
N LEU A 260 1.90 12.63 -10.64
CA LEU A 260 1.77 13.10 -9.26
C LEU A 260 0.38 13.69 -8.97
N VAL A 261 -0.18 14.48 -9.88
CA VAL A 261 -1.55 15.00 -9.76
C VAL A 261 -2.54 13.84 -9.66
N MET A 262 -2.43 12.82 -10.50
CA MET A 262 -3.30 11.64 -10.46
C MET A 262 -3.18 10.86 -9.16
N VAL A 263 -1.95 10.70 -8.64
CA VAL A 263 -1.70 10.05 -7.34
C VAL A 263 -2.33 10.86 -6.20
N TYR A 264 -2.25 12.19 -6.22
CA TYR A 264 -2.93 13.02 -5.22
C TYR A 264 -4.45 12.95 -5.33
N ILE A 265 -5.02 12.98 -6.53
CA ILE A 265 -6.47 12.79 -6.72
C ILE A 265 -6.87 11.46 -6.06
N ALA A 266 -6.21 10.35 -6.40
CA ALA A 266 -6.47 9.05 -5.82
C ALA A 266 -6.32 9.04 -4.28
N LEU A 267 -5.27 9.66 -3.73
CA LEU A 267 -5.07 9.78 -2.28
C LEU A 267 -6.21 10.55 -1.61
N ILE A 268 -6.61 11.69 -2.16
CA ILE A 268 -7.70 12.52 -1.62
C ILE A 268 -9.00 11.73 -1.60
N ILE A 269 -9.35 11.08 -2.71
CA ILE A 269 -10.63 10.39 -2.83
C ILE A 269 -10.71 9.09 -2.00
N THR A 270 -9.59 8.44 -1.64
CA THR A 270 -9.63 7.29 -0.71
C THR A 270 -10.20 7.63 0.67
N VAL A 271 -10.08 8.91 1.08
CA VAL A 271 -10.43 9.41 2.43
C VAL A 271 -9.76 8.60 3.55
N ALA A 272 -8.63 7.96 3.26
CA ALA A 272 -7.86 7.17 4.22
C ALA A 272 -6.95 8.10 5.05
N ARG A 273 -7.39 8.44 6.27
CA ARG A 273 -6.67 9.40 7.15
C ARG A 273 -5.21 9.00 7.43
N SER A 274 -4.97 7.71 7.66
CA SER A 274 -3.62 7.18 7.90
C SER A 274 -2.72 7.33 6.68
N ALA A 275 -3.27 7.19 5.48
CA ALA A 275 -2.56 7.42 4.22
C ALA A 275 -2.29 8.90 3.97
N TRP A 276 -3.21 9.81 4.31
CA TRP A 276 -2.95 11.25 4.24
C TRP A 276 -1.80 11.66 5.16
N LEU A 277 -1.77 11.10 6.38
CA LEU A 277 -0.67 11.31 7.30
C LEU A 277 0.66 10.75 6.73
N GLY A 278 0.63 9.55 6.16
CA GLY A 278 1.77 8.97 5.45
C GLY A 278 2.28 9.87 4.33
N ALA A 279 1.39 10.35 3.46
CA ALA A 279 1.72 11.25 2.36
C ALA A 279 2.30 12.59 2.86
N PHE A 280 1.78 13.13 3.97
CA PHE A 280 2.33 14.32 4.62
C PHE A 280 3.77 14.09 5.08
N PHE A 281 4.04 13.02 5.84
CA PHE A 281 5.39 12.73 6.33
C PHE A 281 6.37 12.39 5.20
N VAL A 282 5.94 11.65 4.18
CA VAL A 282 6.72 11.39 2.97
C VAL A 282 7.11 12.72 2.29
N THR A 283 6.16 13.64 2.13
CA THR A 283 6.40 14.95 1.52
C THR A 283 7.33 15.81 2.38
N PHE A 284 7.13 15.82 3.69
CA PHE A 284 7.96 16.56 4.62
C PHE A 284 9.42 16.06 4.59
N ILE A 285 9.64 14.75 4.73
CA ILE A 285 10.97 14.15 4.71
C ILE A 285 11.63 14.33 3.34
N PHE A 286 10.87 14.23 2.26
CA PHE A 286 11.36 14.50 0.91
C PHE A 286 11.89 15.93 0.77
N LEU A 287 11.09 16.93 1.13
CA LEU A 287 11.49 18.34 1.06
C LEU A 287 12.66 18.62 2.00
N PHE A 288 12.65 18.06 3.20
CA PHE A 288 13.75 18.17 4.16
C PHE A 288 15.05 17.58 3.62
N ALA A 289 15.01 16.38 3.04
CA ALA A 289 16.16 15.71 2.47
C ALA A 289 16.66 16.40 1.19
N ALA A 290 15.76 16.91 0.34
CA ALA A 290 16.11 17.71 -0.83
C ALA A 290 16.80 19.02 -0.41
N PHE A 291 16.30 19.66 0.64
CA PHE A 291 16.82 20.91 1.17
C PHE A 291 18.18 20.78 1.84
N THR A 292 18.29 19.89 2.82
CA THR A 292 19.48 19.75 3.68
C THR A 292 20.53 18.82 3.09
N GLN A 293 20.16 17.97 2.12
CA GLN A 293 20.98 16.85 1.65
C GLN A 293 21.45 15.95 2.81
N LEU A 294 20.67 15.89 3.91
CA LEU A 294 20.99 15.23 5.17
C LEU A 294 22.34 15.68 5.78
N LYS A 295 22.74 16.93 5.52
CA LYS A 295 23.93 17.57 6.11
C LYS A 295 23.51 18.69 7.06
N VAL A 296 24.15 18.72 8.23
CA VAL A 296 23.90 19.74 9.27
C VAL A 296 24.47 21.11 8.88
N ASN A 297 25.52 21.16 8.06
CA ASN A 297 26.16 22.42 7.68
C ASN A 297 25.28 23.23 6.69
N TYR A 298 24.84 24.41 7.15
CA TYR A 298 23.99 25.37 6.45
C TYR A 298 24.51 25.79 5.06
N GLY A 299 25.83 25.75 4.84
CA GLY A 299 26.43 26.10 3.55
C GLY A 299 26.07 25.16 2.39
N PHE A 300 25.54 23.96 2.69
CA PHE A 300 25.12 22.99 1.67
C PHE A 300 23.61 23.00 1.39
N TRP A 301 22.85 23.90 2.02
CA TRP A 301 21.39 23.93 1.92
C TRP A 301 20.93 24.51 0.58
N GLN A 302 20.03 23.80 -0.09
CA GLN A 302 19.62 24.09 -1.48
C GLN A 302 18.35 24.96 -1.56
N TRP A 303 18.40 26.18 -1.03
CA TRP A 303 17.24 27.08 -0.92
C TRP A 303 16.48 27.29 -2.24
N LYS A 304 17.15 27.77 -3.29
CA LYS A 304 16.52 28.12 -4.58
C LYS A 304 15.87 26.92 -5.26
N GLU A 305 16.57 25.79 -5.26
CA GLU A 305 16.12 24.57 -5.94
C GLU A 305 15.00 23.87 -5.18
N THR A 306 15.10 23.83 -3.84
CA THR A 306 14.02 23.29 -3.00
C THR A 306 12.76 24.16 -3.10
N PHE A 307 12.89 25.49 -3.17
CA PHE A 307 11.75 26.38 -3.31
C PHE A 307 10.97 26.13 -4.61
N LYS A 308 11.68 26.03 -5.75
CA LYS A 308 11.07 25.67 -7.05
C LYS A 308 10.37 24.31 -6.99
N LEU A 309 11.02 23.32 -6.39
CA LEU A 309 10.46 21.98 -6.24
C LEU A 309 9.20 21.99 -5.37
N LYS A 310 9.24 22.70 -4.23
CA LYS A 310 8.09 22.92 -3.35
C LYS A 310 6.92 23.58 -4.09
N MET A 311 7.18 24.60 -4.89
CA MET A 311 6.14 25.28 -5.68
C MET A 311 5.49 24.34 -6.69
N LYS A 312 6.26 23.50 -7.40
CA LYS A 312 5.70 22.53 -8.35
C LYS A 312 4.86 21.45 -7.66
N ILE A 313 5.31 20.96 -6.51
CA ILE A 313 4.56 20.00 -5.69
C ILE A 313 3.27 20.61 -5.16
N ALA A 314 3.33 21.85 -4.64
CA ALA A 314 2.16 22.59 -4.19
C ALA A 314 1.17 22.83 -5.33
N LEU A 315 1.65 23.19 -6.53
CA LEU A 315 0.81 23.35 -7.71
C LEU A 315 0.12 22.03 -8.11
N ALA A 316 0.84 20.91 -8.10
CA ALA A 316 0.26 19.60 -8.37
C ALA A 316 -0.84 19.23 -7.36
N PHE A 317 -0.61 19.52 -6.07
CA PHE A 317 -1.60 19.31 -5.02
C PHE A 317 -2.83 20.22 -5.18
N ILE A 318 -2.64 21.51 -5.43
CA ILE A 318 -3.74 22.45 -5.67
C ILE A 318 -4.55 22.02 -6.90
N LEU A 319 -3.89 21.65 -7.99
CA LEU A 319 -4.57 21.14 -9.18
C LEU A 319 -5.39 19.88 -8.88
N SER A 320 -4.85 18.95 -8.08
CA SER A 320 -5.60 17.77 -7.65
C SER A 320 -6.84 18.11 -6.83
N LEU A 321 -6.77 19.09 -5.92
CA LEU A 321 -7.93 19.57 -5.17
C LEU A 321 -8.96 20.22 -6.10
N VAL A 322 -8.52 21.07 -7.03
CA VAL A 322 -9.41 21.71 -8.02
C VAL A 322 -10.14 20.64 -8.83
N VAL A 323 -9.45 19.60 -9.30
CA VAL A 323 -10.09 18.50 -10.03
C VAL A 323 -11.10 17.76 -9.15
N VAL A 324 -10.74 17.42 -7.91
CA VAL A 324 -11.65 16.71 -6.99
C VAL A 324 -12.92 17.53 -6.72
N TYR A 325 -12.80 18.83 -6.46
CA TYR A 325 -13.95 19.68 -6.17
C TYR A 325 -14.76 20.07 -7.41
N ALA A 326 -14.10 20.39 -8.52
CA ALA A 326 -14.77 20.81 -9.75
C ALA A 326 -15.59 19.68 -10.39
N PHE A 327 -15.10 18.45 -10.30
CA PHE A 327 -15.81 17.25 -10.80
C PHE A 327 -16.59 16.52 -9.70
N GLN A 328 -16.68 17.09 -8.49
CA GLN A 328 -17.36 16.51 -7.33
C GLN A 328 -16.96 15.05 -7.08
N LEU A 329 -15.67 14.72 -7.23
CA LEU A 329 -15.13 13.36 -7.10
C LEU A 329 -15.16 12.82 -5.65
N THR A 330 -15.79 13.53 -4.71
CA THR A 330 -15.96 13.07 -3.34
C THR A 330 -17.17 13.76 -2.71
N ASN A 331 -18.04 12.97 -2.07
CA ASN A 331 -19.15 13.50 -1.26
C ASN A 331 -18.71 13.81 0.17
N PHE A 332 -17.47 13.47 0.54
CA PHE A 332 -16.98 13.65 1.90
C PHE A 332 -16.55 15.10 2.14
N GLN A 333 -16.96 15.64 3.29
CA GLN A 333 -16.47 16.91 3.80
C GLN A 333 -15.01 16.75 4.27
N LEU A 334 -14.05 16.97 3.35
CA LEU A 334 -12.63 16.74 3.59
C LEU A 334 -12.09 17.54 4.80
N ILE A 335 -12.55 18.77 5.00
CA ILE A 335 -12.13 19.62 6.12
C ILE A 335 -12.51 19.00 7.47
N ASN A 336 -13.75 18.50 7.61
CA ASN A 336 -14.22 17.86 8.84
C ASN A 336 -13.44 16.57 9.14
N ARG A 337 -13.00 15.84 8.11
CA ARG A 337 -12.15 14.66 8.26
C ARG A 337 -10.72 15.00 8.70
N ILE A 338 -10.15 16.09 8.20
CA ILE A 338 -8.85 16.61 8.64
C ILE A 338 -8.91 17.04 10.10
N GLN A 339 -9.94 17.81 10.48
CA GLN A 339 -10.16 18.27 11.86
C GLN A 339 -10.26 17.09 12.83
N SER A 340 -11.08 16.08 12.51
CA SER A 340 -11.23 14.88 13.34
C SER A 340 -9.93 14.11 13.56
N THR A 341 -8.99 14.18 12.61
CA THR A 341 -7.66 13.54 12.77
C THR A 341 -6.78 14.28 13.79
N GLY A 342 -6.95 15.60 13.93
CA GLY A 342 -6.15 16.43 14.83
C GLY A 342 -6.78 16.70 16.20
N SER A 343 -8.10 16.86 16.27
CA SER A 343 -8.83 17.19 17.51
C SER A 343 -9.43 15.98 18.22
N GLY A 344 -9.55 14.84 17.53
CA GLY A 344 -10.23 13.65 18.02
C GLY A 344 -11.76 13.77 18.09
N GLN A 345 -12.32 14.89 17.64
CA GLN A 345 -13.76 15.15 17.60
C GLN A 345 -14.29 15.04 16.18
N GLN A 346 -15.40 14.34 16.00
CA GLN A 346 -16.09 14.23 14.73
C GLN A 346 -17.31 15.16 14.73
N ARG A 347 -17.36 16.08 13.77
CA ARG A 347 -18.59 16.80 13.44
C ARG A 347 -19.55 15.85 12.74
N ILE A 348 -20.75 15.71 13.28
CA ILE A 348 -21.80 14.85 12.75
C ILE A 348 -23.08 15.66 12.54
N THR A 349 -23.90 15.21 11.60
CA THR A 349 -25.22 15.76 11.37
C THR A 349 -26.25 14.91 12.10
N VAL A 350 -27.10 15.55 12.91
CA VAL A 350 -28.14 14.88 13.68
C VAL A 350 -29.51 15.38 13.29
N SER A 351 -30.45 14.44 13.21
CA SER A 351 -31.88 14.68 13.00
C SER A 351 -32.60 14.53 14.34
N CYS A 352 -33.33 15.56 14.75
CA CYS A 352 -34.07 15.63 16.01
C CYS A 352 -35.56 15.78 15.73
N VAL A 353 -36.39 15.09 16.52
CA VAL A 353 -37.86 15.14 16.39
C VAL A 353 -38.42 16.49 16.88
N GLU A 354 -37.75 17.12 17.85
CA GLU A 354 -38.12 18.43 18.39
C GLU A 354 -37.01 19.46 18.11
N GLU A 355 -37.40 20.73 17.96
CA GLU A 355 -36.49 21.86 17.79
C GLU A 355 -35.77 22.16 19.12
N LYS A 356 -34.70 21.40 19.36
CA LYS A 356 -33.87 21.50 20.57
C LYS A 356 -32.44 21.83 20.17
N LEU A 357 -31.96 23.00 20.57
CA LEU A 357 -30.55 23.36 20.40
C LEU A 357 -29.70 22.45 21.29
N LEU A 358 -28.93 21.56 20.64
CA LEU A 358 -27.94 20.77 21.36
C LEU A 358 -26.73 21.66 21.60
N GLU A 359 -26.59 22.16 22.83
CA GLU A 359 -25.40 22.91 23.25
C GLU A 359 -24.13 22.05 23.09
N SER A 360 -22.98 22.72 23.04
CA SER A 360 -21.65 22.17 22.76
C SER A 360 -21.08 21.23 23.84
N LYS A 361 -21.87 20.25 24.26
CA LYS A 361 -21.40 19.09 25.02
C LYS A 361 -20.92 18.00 24.06
N GLU A 362 -20.01 17.17 24.54
CA GLU A 362 -19.58 15.97 23.81
C GLU A 362 -20.72 14.96 23.82
N TRP A 363 -21.33 14.71 22.66
CA TRP A 363 -22.43 13.75 22.52
C TRP A 363 -21.90 12.34 22.19
N ASP A 364 -22.63 11.32 22.62
CA ASP A 364 -22.46 9.92 22.22
C ASP A 364 -23.78 9.36 21.66
N ASP A 365 -23.75 8.19 21.01
CA ASP A 365 -24.94 7.69 20.31
C ASP A 365 -26.12 7.39 21.27
N LYS A 366 -25.84 7.08 22.54
CA LYS A 366 -26.88 6.87 23.56
C LYS A 366 -27.51 8.18 24.03
N SER A 367 -26.70 9.18 24.37
CA SER A 367 -27.19 10.49 24.78
C SER A 367 -27.93 11.22 23.66
N LEU A 368 -27.58 10.98 22.39
CA LEU A 368 -28.36 11.46 21.25
C LEU A 368 -29.76 10.84 21.22
N GLN A 369 -29.86 9.51 21.36
CA GLN A 369 -31.16 8.83 21.39
C GLN A 369 -32.02 9.27 22.58
N GLU A 370 -31.42 9.42 23.76
CA GLU A 370 -32.09 9.96 24.95
C GLU A 370 -32.59 11.40 24.76
N ALA A 371 -31.91 12.19 23.93
CA ALA A 371 -32.32 13.54 23.57
C ALA A 371 -33.36 13.60 22.43
N GLY A 372 -33.84 12.45 21.93
CA GLY A 372 -34.78 12.39 20.80
C GLY A 372 -34.13 12.72 19.45
N CYS A 373 -32.79 12.60 19.36
CA CYS A 373 -32.00 12.87 18.17
C CYS A 373 -31.28 11.61 17.69
N ARG A 374 -30.98 11.54 16.41
CA ARG A 374 -30.15 10.47 15.85
C ARG A 374 -29.17 11.00 14.83
N HIS A 375 -28.00 10.38 14.77
CA HIS A 375 -27.05 10.63 13.69
C HIS A 375 -27.66 10.21 12.35
N ILE A 376 -27.51 11.06 11.34
CA ILE A 376 -27.94 10.81 9.96
C ILE A 376 -26.77 11.02 9.00
N ASN A 377 -26.79 10.32 7.87
CA ASN A 377 -25.82 10.55 6.81
C ASN A 377 -26.14 11.85 6.05
N LEU A 378 -25.17 12.41 5.32
CA LEU A 378 -25.34 13.66 4.59
C LEU A 378 -26.42 13.56 3.49
N GLU A 379 -26.57 12.36 2.91
CA GLU A 379 -27.56 12.05 1.88
C GLU A 379 -29.00 12.04 2.43
N GLU A 380 -29.16 11.86 3.74
CA GLU A 380 -30.47 11.78 4.40
C GLU A 380 -31.00 13.17 4.80
N ILE A 381 -30.17 14.22 4.76
CA ILE A 381 -30.52 15.56 5.25
C ILE A 381 -31.82 16.08 4.62
N GLU A 382 -31.93 16.04 3.29
CA GLU A 382 -33.11 16.58 2.60
C GLU A 382 -34.36 15.72 2.85
N LYS A 383 -34.19 14.39 2.95
CA LYS A 383 -35.28 13.48 3.30
C LYS A 383 -35.81 13.75 4.71
N GLU A 384 -34.92 13.96 5.66
CA GLU A 384 -35.27 14.20 7.06
C GLU A 384 -35.90 15.59 7.26
N LYS A 385 -35.42 16.62 6.55
CA LYS A 385 -36.07 17.94 6.51
C LYS A 385 -37.49 17.85 5.94
N MET A 386 -37.69 17.10 4.86
CA MET A 386 -39.02 16.87 4.28
C MET A 386 -39.95 16.10 5.24
N ALA A 387 -39.40 15.28 6.12
CA ALA A 387 -40.13 14.58 7.18
C ALA A 387 -40.46 15.47 8.40
N GLY A 388 -40.06 16.76 8.38
CA GLY A 388 -40.32 17.72 9.46
C GLY A 388 -39.32 17.66 10.62
N ASN A 389 -38.25 16.87 10.49
CA ASN A 389 -37.23 16.76 11.54
C ASN A 389 -36.27 17.96 11.51
N PHE A 390 -35.82 18.39 12.69
CA PHE A 390 -34.85 19.47 12.84
C PHE A 390 -33.43 18.95 12.66
N ILE A 391 -32.68 19.55 11.73
CA ILE A 391 -31.30 19.14 11.43
C ILE A 391 -30.32 20.13 12.04
N GLN A 392 -29.38 19.62 12.82
CA GLN A 392 -28.27 20.40 13.35
C GLN A 392 -26.97 19.61 13.30
N GLU A 393 -25.85 20.32 13.41
CA GLU A 393 -24.53 19.71 13.44
C GLU A 393 -23.95 19.81 14.84
N VAL A 394 -23.51 18.67 15.39
CA VAL A 394 -22.93 18.58 16.73
C VAL A 394 -21.60 17.86 16.68
N TYR A 395 -20.80 18.04 17.72
CA TYR A 395 -19.54 17.31 17.89
C TYR A 395 -19.76 16.09 18.79
N ARG A 396 -19.25 14.95 18.34
CA ARG A 396 -19.08 13.75 19.16
C ARG A 396 -17.62 13.34 19.22
N LYS A 397 -17.25 12.51 20.20
CA LYS A 397 -15.95 11.83 20.16
C LYS A 397 -15.91 10.93 18.94
N ASP A 398 -14.82 10.95 18.18
CA ASP A 398 -14.70 10.10 17.01
C ASP A 398 -14.72 8.62 17.45
N PRO A 399 -15.75 7.84 17.07
CA PRO A 399 -15.85 6.45 17.50
C PRO A 399 -14.65 5.63 17.04
N ASN A 400 -14.00 5.98 15.92
CA ASN A 400 -12.82 5.27 15.43
C ASN A 400 -11.61 5.44 16.36
N ILE A 401 -11.49 6.58 17.06
CA ILE A 401 -10.38 6.82 17.98
C ILE A 401 -10.60 6.06 19.28
N ASN A 402 -11.83 6.06 19.79
CA ASN A 402 -12.18 5.30 21.00
C ASN A 402 -12.03 3.78 20.77
N ILE A 403 -12.56 3.27 19.65
CA ILE A 403 -12.41 1.85 19.27
C ILE A 403 -10.92 1.48 19.14
N ARG A 404 -10.09 2.32 18.51
CA ARG A 404 -8.65 2.06 18.40
C ARG A 404 -7.92 2.09 19.75
N SER A 405 -8.30 3.00 20.65
CA SER A 405 -7.77 3.05 22.01
C SER A 405 -8.09 1.75 22.77
N GLU A 406 -9.33 1.28 22.66
CA GLU A 406 -9.74 -0.01 23.24
C GLU A 406 -9.00 -1.20 22.62
N ILE A 407 -8.85 -1.22 21.29
CA ILE A 407 -8.07 -2.23 20.56
C ILE A 407 -6.63 -2.26 21.09
N TYR A 408 -6.00 -1.10 21.29
CA TYR A 408 -4.63 -1.02 21.81
C TYR A 408 -4.54 -1.50 23.26
N ALA A 409 -5.48 -1.11 24.12
CA ALA A 409 -5.52 -1.56 25.51
C ALA A 409 -5.66 -3.10 25.60
N LYS A 410 -6.61 -3.68 24.85
CA LYS A 410 -6.80 -5.14 24.78
C LYS A 410 -5.59 -5.84 24.17
N SER A 411 -5.03 -5.30 23.09
CA SER A 411 -3.83 -5.87 22.46
C SER A 411 -2.66 -5.93 23.44
N TRP A 412 -2.46 -4.87 24.24
CA TRP A 412 -1.43 -4.83 25.28
C TRP A 412 -1.68 -5.83 26.41
N GLU A 413 -2.93 -6.02 26.83
CA GLU A 413 -3.29 -7.02 27.82
C GLU A 413 -2.96 -8.44 27.34
N ILE A 414 -3.32 -8.76 26.08
CA ILE A 414 -3.00 -10.05 25.47
C ILE A 414 -1.48 -10.24 25.36
N ILE A 415 -0.74 -9.21 24.96
CA ILE A 415 0.73 -9.25 24.88
C ILE A 415 1.36 -9.51 26.25
N LYS A 416 0.84 -8.93 27.34
CA LYS A 416 1.34 -9.20 28.70
C LYS A 416 1.18 -10.67 29.09
N ASN A 417 0.10 -11.30 28.65
CA ASN A 417 -0.19 -12.71 28.92
C ASN A 417 0.58 -13.66 27.99
N HIS A 418 0.91 -13.22 26.76
CA HIS A 418 1.58 -14.03 25.74
C HIS A 418 2.78 -13.33 25.08
N PRO A 419 3.78 -12.83 25.84
CA PRO A 419 4.77 -11.90 25.31
C PRO A 419 5.79 -12.57 24.36
N PHE A 420 6.14 -13.83 24.61
CA PHE A 420 7.24 -14.49 23.91
C PHE A 420 6.81 -15.14 22.60
N LEU A 421 5.78 -15.99 22.65
CA LEU A 421 5.28 -16.74 21.49
C LEU A 421 4.13 -16.03 20.77
N GLY A 422 3.51 -15.01 21.38
CA GLY A 422 2.27 -14.44 20.85
C GLY A 422 1.10 -15.44 20.91
N ILE A 423 0.01 -15.12 20.21
CA ILE A 423 -1.22 -15.92 20.12
C ILE A 423 -1.42 -16.55 18.74
N GLY A 424 -0.39 -16.47 17.89
CA GLY A 424 -0.47 -16.94 16.51
C GLY A 424 -1.24 -15.99 15.59
N TRP A 425 -0.86 -15.97 14.33
CA TRP A 425 -1.56 -15.20 13.30
C TRP A 425 -3.02 -15.64 13.17
N GLY A 426 -3.92 -14.74 12.76
CA GLY A 426 -5.34 -15.05 12.56
C GLY A 426 -6.16 -15.25 13.85
N SER A 427 -5.52 -15.34 15.02
CA SER A 427 -6.21 -15.45 16.32
C SER A 427 -6.62 -14.09 16.90
N VAL A 428 -6.11 -12.97 16.40
CA VAL A 428 -6.33 -11.64 16.99
C VAL A 428 -7.82 -11.28 17.09
N SER A 429 -8.60 -11.59 16.06
CA SER A 429 -10.02 -11.29 16.00
C SER A 429 -10.86 -12.06 17.03
N SER A 430 -10.41 -13.24 17.50
CA SER A 430 -11.12 -13.97 18.56
C SER A 430 -11.04 -13.28 19.92
N PHE A 431 -10.05 -12.41 20.12
CA PHE A 431 -9.90 -11.63 21.35
C PHE A 431 -10.45 -10.21 21.21
N LEU A 432 -10.21 -9.56 20.06
CA LEU A 432 -10.65 -8.17 19.84
C LEU A 432 -12.14 -8.08 19.50
N GLY A 433 -12.72 -9.12 18.90
CA GLY A 433 -14.10 -9.16 18.45
C GLY A 433 -14.25 -8.86 16.97
N LYS A 434 -15.49 -8.54 16.57
CA LYS A 434 -15.87 -8.24 15.19
C LYS A 434 -16.45 -6.83 15.09
N ASP A 435 -16.34 -6.23 13.92
CA ASP A 435 -17.01 -4.98 13.60
C ASP A 435 -18.51 -5.18 13.34
N ALA A 436 -19.22 -4.08 13.05
CA ALA A 436 -20.66 -4.08 12.76
C ALA A 436 -21.03 -4.88 11.49
N GLN A 437 -20.06 -5.16 10.61
CA GLN A 437 -20.24 -5.91 9.37
C GLN A 437 -19.87 -7.40 9.57
N GLY A 438 -19.44 -7.79 10.77
CA GLY A 438 -19.04 -9.14 11.11
C GLY A 438 -17.60 -9.50 10.74
N ASN A 439 -16.80 -8.52 10.29
CA ASN A 439 -15.38 -8.71 10.01
C ASN A 439 -14.57 -8.73 11.31
N GLY A 440 -13.58 -9.61 11.39
CA GLY A 440 -12.70 -9.69 12.57
C GLY A 440 -11.84 -8.45 12.72
N LEU A 441 -11.79 -7.88 13.92
CA LEU A 441 -10.91 -6.76 14.23
C LEU A 441 -9.44 -7.19 14.23
N ASN A 442 -8.56 -6.33 13.71
CA ASN A 442 -7.11 -6.47 13.78
C ASN A 442 -6.52 -5.52 14.83
N ALA A 443 -5.21 -5.64 15.11
CA ALA A 443 -4.56 -4.81 16.13
C ALA A 443 -4.42 -3.33 15.73
N SER A 444 -4.83 -2.95 14.51
CA SER A 444 -4.77 -1.58 13.96
C SER A 444 -3.36 -0.94 14.04
N ASN A 445 -2.32 -1.75 14.20
CA ASN A 445 -0.94 -1.32 14.28
C ASN A 445 -0.04 -2.49 13.91
N ILE A 446 0.83 -2.31 12.92
CA ILE A 446 1.67 -3.39 12.40
C ILE A 446 2.63 -3.98 13.44
N PHE A 447 3.12 -3.20 14.41
CA PHE A 447 4.03 -3.72 15.44
C PHE A 447 3.28 -4.58 16.45
N LEU A 448 2.10 -4.14 16.88
CA LEU A 448 1.24 -4.94 17.75
C LEU A 448 0.77 -6.21 17.04
N GLU A 449 0.40 -6.10 15.77
CA GLU A 449 -0.01 -7.26 14.96
C GLU A 449 1.12 -8.28 14.82
N VAL A 450 2.36 -7.83 14.53
CA VAL A 450 3.52 -8.72 14.45
C VAL A 450 3.86 -9.35 15.80
N TRP A 451 3.74 -8.60 16.89
CA TRP A 451 3.99 -9.14 18.23
C TRP A 451 2.95 -10.18 18.62
N LEU A 452 1.67 -9.91 18.41
CA LEU A 452 0.59 -10.86 18.67
C LEU A 452 0.70 -12.10 17.76
N GLY A 453 1.05 -11.92 16.49
CA GLY A 453 1.09 -12.99 15.50
C GLY A 453 2.33 -13.88 15.56
N ALA A 454 3.51 -13.32 15.86
CA ALA A 454 4.80 -14.02 15.80
C ALA A 454 5.65 -13.89 17.08
N GLY A 455 5.11 -13.28 18.13
CA GLY A 455 5.78 -13.13 19.42
C GLY A 455 6.94 -12.14 19.41
N MET A 456 7.70 -12.13 20.51
CA MET A 456 8.86 -11.25 20.70
C MET A 456 9.94 -11.50 19.62
N LEU A 457 10.15 -12.75 19.22
CA LEU A 457 11.13 -13.10 18.19
C LEU A 457 10.75 -12.47 16.84
N GLY A 458 9.48 -12.59 16.45
CA GLY A 458 8.96 -11.96 15.23
C GLY A 458 9.04 -10.45 15.26
N LEU A 459 8.66 -9.82 16.38
CA LEU A 459 8.76 -8.37 16.55
C LEU A 459 10.20 -7.87 16.46
N ALA A 460 11.13 -8.48 17.19
CA ALA A 460 12.54 -8.09 17.17
C ALA A 460 13.14 -8.22 15.77
N ALA A 461 12.81 -9.31 15.06
CA ALA A 461 13.23 -9.52 13.68
C ALA A 461 12.64 -8.47 12.72
N PHE A 462 11.36 -8.13 12.87
CA PHE A 462 10.71 -7.09 12.06
C PHE A 462 11.34 -5.71 12.29
N VAL A 463 11.54 -5.32 13.55
CA VAL A 463 12.19 -4.05 13.91
C VAL A 463 13.62 -4.01 13.35
N PHE A 464 14.37 -5.11 13.43
CA PHE A 464 15.71 -5.20 12.87
C PHE A 464 15.74 -5.06 11.34
N LEU A 465 14.75 -5.61 10.63
CA LEU A 465 14.56 -5.37 9.19
C LEU A 465 14.32 -3.89 8.88
N LEU A 466 13.40 -3.23 9.62
CA LEU A 466 13.11 -1.82 9.41
C LEU A 466 14.33 -0.92 9.70
N PHE A 467 15.07 -1.23 10.77
CA PHE A 467 16.32 -0.55 11.09
C PHE A 467 17.37 -0.75 9.98
N GLY A 468 17.48 -1.96 9.44
CA GLY A 468 18.34 -2.26 8.30
C GLY A 468 18.01 -1.44 7.06
N ALA A 469 16.72 -1.34 6.73
CA ALA A 469 16.23 -0.52 5.62
C ALA A 469 16.56 0.97 5.86
N LEU A 470 16.34 1.49 7.08
CA LEU A 470 16.69 2.86 7.45
C LEU A 470 18.19 3.12 7.27
N ARG A 471 19.04 2.25 7.85
CA ARG A 471 20.50 2.34 7.75
C ARG A 471 20.95 2.36 6.29
N ASN A 472 20.41 1.46 5.47
CA ASN A 472 20.74 1.39 4.05
C ASN A 472 20.26 2.64 3.30
N GLY A 473 19.05 3.13 3.56
CA GLY A 473 18.54 4.36 2.97
C GLY A 473 19.44 5.56 3.25
N ILE A 474 19.84 5.76 4.51
CA ILE A 474 20.79 6.82 4.92
C ILE A 474 22.13 6.64 4.21
N TYR A 475 22.68 5.42 4.20
CA TYR A 475 23.97 5.13 3.60
C TYR A 475 23.98 5.36 2.08
N PHE A 476 22.99 4.85 1.35
CA PHE A 476 22.86 5.07 -0.09
C PHE A 476 22.69 6.55 -0.39
N PHE A 477 21.86 7.26 0.37
CA PHE A 477 21.66 8.69 0.19
C PHE A 477 22.95 9.49 0.41
N ALA A 478 23.68 9.21 1.49
CA ALA A 478 24.87 9.98 1.84
C ALA A 478 26.09 9.67 0.96
N LYS A 479 26.28 8.40 0.55
CA LYS A 479 27.58 7.91 0.05
C LYS A 479 27.56 7.30 -1.35
N GLN A 480 26.40 6.96 -1.92
CA GLN A 480 26.35 6.26 -3.19
C GLN A 480 25.35 6.87 -4.17
N ASP A 481 24.09 6.43 -4.07
CA ASP A 481 23.03 6.78 -4.99
C ASP A 481 21.93 7.50 -4.21
N ARG A 482 21.89 8.82 -4.38
CA ARG A 482 20.92 9.68 -3.70
C ARG A 482 19.49 9.38 -4.11
N PHE A 483 19.25 8.95 -5.34
CA PHE A 483 17.91 8.58 -5.79
C PHE A 483 17.44 7.33 -5.07
N PHE A 484 18.25 6.28 -5.08
CA PHE A 484 17.88 5.02 -4.44
C PHE A 484 17.78 5.15 -2.91
N GLY A 485 18.70 5.88 -2.30
CA GLY A 485 18.64 6.20 -0.88
C GLY A 485 17.39 7.01 -0.52
N MET A 486 16.99 7.97 -1.35
CA MET A 486 15.74 8.73 -1.17
C MET A 486 14.54 7.79 -1.21
N PHE A 487 14.47 6.90 -2.20
CA PHE A 487 13.36 5.95 -2.32
C PHE A 487 13.24 5.04 -1.10
N ILE A 488 14.35 4.50 -0.58
CA ILE A 488 14.31 3.65 0.61
C ILE A 488 13.83 4.44 1.83
N LEU A 489 14.34 5.65 2.05
CA LEU A 489 13.95 6.49 3.19
C LEU A 489 12.47 6.87 3.14
N LEU A 490 12.01 7.35 2.00
CA LEU A 490 10.61 7.74 1.81
C LEU A 490 9.69 6.52 1.82
N GLY A 491 10.09 5.42 1.21
CA GLY A 491 9.33 4.17 1.20
C GLY A 491 9.16 3.58 2.60
N LEU A 492 10.19 3.71 3.46
CA LEU A 492 10.11 3.28 4.85
C LEU A 492 9.06 4.08 5.61
N VAL A 493 9.02 5.40 5.42
CA VAL A 493 8.01 6.30 6.01
C VAL A 493 6.62 5.96 5.47
N ALA A 494 6.51 5.77 4.16
CA ALA A 494 5.27 5.43 3.47
C ALA A 494 4.67 4.10 3.94
N VAL A 495 5.52 3.14 4.30
CA VAL A 495 5.08 1.86 4.87
C VAL A 495 4.76 2.03 6.35
N ILE A 496 5.64 2.62 7.16
CA ILE A 496 5.47 2.64 8.62
C ILE A 496 4.31 3.53 9.05
N VAL A 497 4.25 4.77 8.58
CA VAL A 497 3.33 5.78 9.16
C VAL A 497 1.86 5.39 8.98
N PRO A 498 1.37 5.02 7.78
CA PRO A 498 0.01 4.51 7.64
C PRO A 498 -0.26 3.24 8.47
N ASN A 499 0.74 2.38 8.61
CA ASN A 499 0.66 1.12 9.37
C ASN A 499 0.84 1.29 10.88
N LEU A 500 0.99 2.51 11.39
CA LEU A 500 0.79 2.78 12.82
C LEU A 500 -0.69 2.75 13.21
N PHE A 501 -1.58 2.79 12.21
CA PHE A 501 -3.04 2.82 12.36
C PHE A 501 -3.75 1.72 11.56
N ASN A 502 -2.97 0.83 10.93
CA ASN A 502 -3.40 -0.29 10.09
C ASN A 502 -2.40 -1.45 10.26
N SER A 503 -2.75 -2.66 9.83
CA SER A 503 -1.88 -3.86 9.93
C SER A 503 -1.58 -4.52 8.58
N GLY A 504 -0.97 -3.76 7.67
CA GLY A 504 -0.63 -4.17 6.31
C GLY A 504 0.56 -5.12 6.16
N ILE A 505 0.86 -5.98 7.15
CA ILE A 505 1.98 -6.93 7.08
C ILE A 505 1.79 -7.98 5.96
N PHE A 506 0.53 -8.28 5.60
CA PHE A 506 0.16 -9.20 4.53
C PHE A 506 -0.07 -8.52 3.17
N LEU A 507 0.62 -7.41 2.92
CA LEU A 507 0.64 -6.71 1.63
C LEU A 507 1.91 -7.07 0.87
N GLY A 508 1.78 -7.57 -0.36
CA GLY A 508 2.91 -8.08 -1.15
C GLY A 508 3.96 -7.01 -1.44
N PHE A 509 3.52 -5.78 -1.69
CA PHE A 509 4.42 -4.65 -1.95
C PHE A 509 5.31 -4.25 -0.77
N LEU A 510 4.89 -4.52 0.48
CA LEU A 510 5.72 -4.30 1.66
C LEU A 510 6.96 -5.18 1.61
N TRP A 511 6.78 -6.47 1.34
CA TRP A 511 7.86 -7.45 1.29
C TRP A 511 8.78 -7.24 0.11
N VAL A 512 8.23 -6.83 -1.03
CA VAL A 512 9.05 -6.42 -2.16
C VAL A 512 9.86 -5.17 -1.84
N PHE A 513 9.26 -4.15 -1.22
CA PHE A 513 9.98 -2.96 -0.76
C PHE A 513 11.13 -3.33 0.20
N LEU A 514 10.89 -4.21 1.18
CA LEU A 514 11.94 -4.71 2.06
C LEU A 514 13.03 -5.44 1.27
N GLY A 515 12.68 -6.28 0.28
CA GLY A 515 13.64 -6.94 -0.59
C GLY A 515 14.52 -5.96 -1.36
N LEU A 516 13.92 -4.88 -1.87
CA LEU A 516 14.61 -3.78 -2.55
C LEU A 516 15.57 -3.04 -1.60
N ALA A 517 15.19 -2.81 -0.34
CA ALA A 517 16.00 -2.04 0.60
C ALA A 517 17.39 -2.64 0.92
N PHE A 518 17.62 -3.91 0.58
CA PHE A 518 18.87 -4.62 0.85
C PHE A 518 19.72 -4.93 -0.38
N ILE A 519 19.33 -4.46 -1.58
CA ILE A 519 20.10 -4.66 -2.82
C ILE A 519 21.55 -4.19 -2.64
N LYS A 520 22.51 -4.95 -3.21
CA LYS A 520 23.94 -4.62 -3.13
C LYS A 520 24.32 -3.58 -4.19
N LYS A 521 25.56 -3.08 -4.10
CA LYS A 521 26.10 -2.00 -4.92
C LYS A 521 25.76 -2.12 -6.40
#